data_AF-K5D922-F1
#
_entry.id   AF-K5D922-F1
#
_cell.length_a   1.000
_cell.length_b   1.000
_cell.length_c   1.000
_cell.angle_alpha   90.00
_cell.angle_beta   90.00
_cell.angle_gamma   90.00
#
_symmetry.space_group_name_H-M   'P 1'
#
loop_
_entity.id
_entity.type
_entity.pdbx_description
1 polymer ?
#
loop_
_entity_poly.entity_id
_entity_poly.type
_entity_poly.pdbx_seq_one_letter_code
_entity_poly.pdbx_strand_id
1 'polypeptide(L)'
;MQCAMRRSIAGGSEQMTSFIPREFAKVGRVLRLRDDSVGWVDGWVVESVGDVVVEGDQLPDSHKAIKNHRKSTGDSAPRLHA
;
A
#
# COMPACT_ATOMS: atom_id res chain seq x y z
N MET A 1 -5.75 -0.24 -9.02
CA MET A 1 -4.52 0.57 -9.00
C MET A 1 -4.41 1.21 -7.63
N GLN A 2 -3.30 1.02 -6.93
CA GLN A 2 -3.06 1.74 -5.67
C GLN A 2 -2.93 3.23 -5.98
N CYS A 3 -3.75 4.08 -5.35
CA CYS A 3 -3.73 5.52 -5.54
C CYS A 3 -3.51 6.20 -4.19
N ALA A 4 -2.59 7.16 -4.14
CA ALA A 4 -2.54 8.12 -3.05
C ALA A 4 -3.40 9.33 -3.43
N MET A 5 -4.28 9.73 -2.52
CA MET A 5 -5.25 10.78 -2.74
C MET A 5 -5.24 11.76 -1.58
N ARG A 6 -5.62 13.01 -1.86
CA ARG A 6 -5.72 14.07 -0.88
C ARG A 6 -7.07 14.76 -0.96
N ARG A 7 -7.66 15.06 0.19
CA ARG A 7 -8.87 15.88 0.31
C ARG A 7 -8.58 17.07 1.21
N SER A 8 -8.98 18.27 0.80
CA SER A 8 -8.94 19.45 1.67
C SER A 8 -10.05 19.39 2.72
N ILE A 9 -9.73 19.79 3.95
CA ILE A 9 -10.67 19.91 5.06
C ILE A 9 -10.49 21.25 5.79
N ALA A 10 -11.46 21.64 6.61
CA ALA A 10 -11.30 22.80 7.46
C ALA A 10 -10.09 22.61 8.40
N GLY A 11 -9.02 23.38 8.18
CA GLY A 11 -7.80 23.31 8.98
C GLY A 11 -6.67 22.45 8.39
N GLY A 12 -6.81 21.89 7.18
CA GLY A 12 -5.70 21.15 6.55
C GLY A 12 -6.11 20.26 5.38
N SER A 13 -5.46 19.10 5.30
CA SER A 13 -5.75 18.08 4.29
C SER A 13 -5.64 16.68 4.86
N GLU A 14 -6.56 15.81 4.46
CA GLU A 14 -6.49 14.37 4.70
C GLU A 14 -5.78 13.69 3.53
N GLN A 15 -4.93 12.71 3.83
CA GLN A 15 -4.32 11.84 2.83
C GLN A 15 -4.80 10.40 3.04
N MET A 16 -5.06 9.70 1.94
CA MET A 16 -5.50 8.31 1.97
C MET A 16 -4.89 7.54 0.81
N THR A 17 -4.56 6.27 1.04
CA THR A 17 -4.18 5.32 0.00
C THR A 17 -5.27 4.27 -0.15
N SER A 18 -5.74 4.04 -1.38
CA SER A 18 -6.75 3.01 -1.67
C SER A 18 -6.55 2.38 -3.04
N PHE A 19 -7.15 1.20 -3.26
CA PHE A 19 -7.13 0.53 -4.55
C PHE A 19 -8.33 0.97 -5.40
N ILE A 20 -8.04 1.78 -6.42
CA ILE A 20 -9.04 2.39 -7.30
C ILE A 20 -9.08 1.63 -8.64
N PRO A 21 -10.27 1.36 -9.22
CA PRO A 21 -10.37 0.76 -10.54
C PRO A 21 -9.64 1.60 -11.60
N ARG A 22 -9.03 0.92 -12.59
CA ARG A 22 -8.10 1.54 -13.55
C ARG A 22 -8.70 2.73 -14.31
N GLU A 23 -10.00 2.68 -14.62
CA GLU A 23 -10.69 3.76 -15.33
C GLU A 23 -10.76 5.09 -14.54
N PHE A 24 -10.71 5.02 -13.21
CA PHE A 24 -10.76 6.17 -12.30
C PHE A 24 -9.38 6.57 -11.75
N ALA A 25 -8.40 5.67 -11.81
CA ALA A 25 -7.03 5.88 -11.33
C ALA A 25 -6.22 6.78 -12.28
N LYS A 26 -6.53 8.08 -12.27
CA LYS A 26 -5.86 9.11 -13.10
C LYS A 26 -5.45 10.28 -12.21
N VAL A 27 -4.18 10.68 -12.27
CA VAL A 27 -3.68 11.83 -11.51
C VAL A 27 -4.50 13.09 -11.85
N GLY A 28 -4.81 13.88 -10.83
CA GLY A 28 -5.64 15.07 -10.90
C GLY A 28 -7.16 14.80 -10.94
N ARG A 29 -7.58 13.54 -11.10
CA ARG A 29 -9.01 13.20 -11.06
C ARG A 29 -9.54 13.35 -9.63
N VAL A 30 -10.73 13.94 -9.52
CA VAL A 30 -11.47 14.06 -8.25
C VAL A 30 -12.43 12.89 -8.13
N LEU A 31 -12.40 12.21 -6.99
CA LEU A 31 -13.21 11.03 -6.69
C LEU A 31 -14.14 11.28 -5.50
N ARG A 32 -15.29 10.62 -5.57
CA ARG A 32 -16.21 10.47 -4.45
C ARG A 32 -16.12 9.04 -3.93
N LEU A 33 -15.72 8.87 -2.69
CA LEU A 33 -15.45 7.57 -2.05
C LEU A 33 -16.44 7.33 -0.92
N ARG A 34 -16.82 6.07 -0.70
CA ARG A 34 -17.71 5.71 0.42
C ARG A 34 -16.86 5.42 1.65
N ASP A 35 -17.19 6.11 2.73
CA ASP A 35 -16.72 5.86 4.08
C ASP A 35 -17.80 5.14 4.87
N ASP A 36 -17.41 4.17 5.70
CA ASP A 36 -18.35 3.33 6.44
C ASP A 36 -19.06 4.08 7.58
N SER A 37 -18.45 5.15 8.10
CA SER A 37 -18.99 5.94 9.20
C SER A 37 -19.85 7.11 8.76
N VAL A 38 -19.48 7.79 7.66
CA VAL A 38 -20.15 9.02 7.20
C VAL A 38 -20.78 8.91 5.81
N GLY A 39 -20.66 7.77 5.14
CA GLY A 39 -21.23 7.54 3.82
C GLY A 39 -20.38 8.14 2.69
N TRP A 40 -21.01 8.67 1.65
CA TRP A 40 -20.27 9.14 0.46
C TRP A 40 -19.61 10.50 0.69
N VAL A 41 -18.28 10.51 0.56
CA VAL A 41 -17.39 11.64 0.76
C VAL A 41 -16.78 12.06 -0.58
N ASP A 42 -16.91 13.34 -0.94
CA ASP A 42 -16.40 13.88 -2.20
C ASP A 42 -15.05 14.62 -2.02
N GLY A 43 -14.38 14.97 -3.12
CA GLY A 43 -13.23 15.87 -3.13
C GLY A 43 -11.86 15.18 -3.01
N TRP A 44 -11.79 13.86 -3.18
CA TRP A 44 -10.51 13.14 -3.15
C TRP A 44 -9.77 13.31 -4.47
N VAL A 45 -8.72 14.14 -4.47
CA VAL A 45 -7.86 14.34 -5.64
C VAL A 45 -6.81 13.24 -5.69
N VAL A 46 -6.73 12.52 -6.80
CA VAL A 46 -5.67 11.52 -7.04
C VAL A 46 -4.34 12.24 -7.27
N GLU A 47 -3.38 12.01 -6.39
CA GLU A 47 -2.06 12.65 -6.48
C GLU A 47 -1.03 11.73 -7.13
N SER A 48 -1.12 10.43 -6.86
CA SER A 48 -0.28 9.42 -7.50
C SER A 48 -1.08 8.15 -7.77
N VAL A 49 -0.66 7.44 -8.82
CA VAL A 49 -1.19 6.14 -9.20
C VAL A 49 0.02 5.21 -9.29
N GLY A 50 -0.04 4.07 -8.60
CA GLY A 50 1.01 3.06 -8.69
C GLY A 50 1.10 2.49 -10.09
N ASP A 51 2.34 2.30 -10.58
CA ASP A 51 2.61 1.92 -11.97
C ASP A 51 2.41 0.43 -12.26
N VAL A 52 2.44 -0.40 -11.22
CA VAL A 52 2.45 -1.87 -11.35
C VAL A 52 1.45 -2.50 -10.39
N VAL A 53 0.63 -3.41 -10.91
CA VAL A 53 -0.07 -4.40 -10.11
C VAL A 53 0.76 -5.68 -10.19
N VAL A 54 1.36 -6.07 -9.06
CA VAL A 54 2.14 -7.31 -8.97
C VAL A 54 1.19 -8.40 -8.45
N GLU A 55 1.03 -9.47 -9.23
CA GLU A 55 0.25 -10.63 -8.81
C GLU A 55 0.95 -11.34 -7.63
N GLY A 56 0.17 -11.99 -6.77
CA GLY A 56 0.67 -12.54 -5.51
C GLY A 56 1.76 -13.61 -5.67
N ASP A 57 1.76 -14.34 -6.79
CA ASP A 57 2.76 -15.35 -7.14
C ASP A 57 4.09 -14.76 -7.63
N GLN A 58 4.07 -13.49 -8.07
CA GLN A 58 5.25 -12.74 -8.48
C GLN A 58 5.92 -12.02 -7.30
N LEU A 59 5.27 -11.97 -6.13
CA LEU A 59 5.88 -11.44 -4.92
C LEU A 59 7.00 -12.38 -4.45
N PRO A 60 8.16 -11.83 -4.04
CA PRO A 60 9.22 -12.63 -3.44
C PRO A 60 8.71 -13.39 -2.21
N ASP A 61 9.11 -14.66 -2.06
CA ASP A 61 8.85 -15.42 -0.85
C ASP A 61 9.71 -14.88 0.30
N SER A 62 9.14 -13.94 1.05
CA SER A 62 9.74 -13.32 2.23
C SER A 62 10.15 -14.36 3.27
N HIS A 63 9.39 -15.44 3.45
CA HIS A 63 9.73 -16.48 4.41
C HIS A 63 11.02 -17.21 4.00
N LYS A 64 11.16 -17.53 2.72
CA LYS A 64 12.38 -18.13 2.17
C LYS A 64 13.56 -17.16 2.27
N ALA A 65 13.38 -15.89 1.96
CA ALA A 65 14.43 -14.87 2.07
C ALA A 65 14.95 -14.73 3.50
N ILE A 66 14.05 -14.60 4.49
CA ILE A 66 14.39 -14.51 5.91
C ILE A 66 15.10 -15.79 6.37
N LYS A 67 14.60 -16.97 5.99
CA LYS A 67 15.22 -18.25 6.35
C LYS A 67 16.64 -18.37 5.80
N ASN A 68 16.85 -17.95 4.55
CA ASN A 68 18.17 -17.97 3.93
C ASN A 68 19.12 -16.98 4.60
N HIS A 69 18.66 -15.77 4.92
CA HIS A 69 19.46 -14.78 5.65
C HIS A 69 19.94 -15.33 7.00
N ARG A 70 19.02 -15.88 7.82
CA ARG A 70 19.36 -16.46 9.13
C ARG A 70 20.32 -17.64 9.05
N LYS A 71 20.31 -18.40 7.94
CA LYS A 71 21.30 -19.47 7.70
C LYS A 71 22.66 -18.87 7.34
N SER A 72 22.67 -17.82 6.53
CA SER A 72 23.88 -17.13 6.09
C SER A 72 24.60 -16.40 7.23
N THR A 73 23.87 -15.81 8.18
CA THR A 73 24.43 -15.04 9.31
C THR A 73 24.79 -15.90 10.52
N GLY A 74 24.43 -17.19 10.51
CA GLY A 74 24.63 -18.07 11.66
C GLY A 74 23.57 -17.91 12.75
N ASP A 75 22.55 -17.05 12.58
CA ASP A 75 21.41 -16.91 13.52
C ASP A 75 20.57 -18.19 13.64
N SER A 76 20.75 -19.13 12.71
CA SER A 76 20.16 -20.46 12.76
C SER A 76 21.07 -21.52 13.39
N ALA A 77 22.31 -21.17 13.76
CA ALA A 77 23.24 -22.12 14.36
C ALA A 77 22.81 -22.46 15.79
N PRO A 78 22.93 -23.73 16.22
CA PRO A 78 22.74 -24.10 17.62
C PRO A 78 23.69 -23.28 18.49
N ARG A 79 23.19 -22.73 19.60
CA ARG A 79 24.07 -22.14 20.60
C ARG A 79 24.96 -23.25 21.14
N LEU A 80 26.26 -23.04 21.08
CA LEU A 80 27.20 -23.93 21.75
C LEU A 80 26.88 -23.88 23.25
N HIS A 81 26.45 -25.01 23.80
CA HIS A 81 26.38 -25.18 25.24
C HIS A 81 27.82 -25.15 25.77
N ALA A 82 28.12 -24.17 26.61
CA ALA A 82 29.38 -24.06 27.35
C ALA A 82 29.39 -25.00 28.55
#